data_AF-A0A7X7XKC1-F1
#
_entry.id   AF-A0A7X7XKC1-F1
#
_cell.length_a   1.000
_cell.length_b   1.000
_cell.length_c   1.000
_cell.angle_alpha   90.00
_cell.angle_beta   90.00
_cell.angle_gamma   90.00
#
_symmetry.space_group_name_H-M   'P 1'
#
loop_
_entity.id
_entity.type
_entity.pdbx_description
1 polymer ?
#
loop_
_entity_poly.entity_id
_entity_poly.type
_entity_poly.pdbx_seq_one_letter_code
_entity_poly.pdbx_strand_id
1 'polypeptide(L)'
;MLAAAKADGADIIWRVGYRSYENQAELAATPPTHYGDDAEWYVARPGQSEHQAGLAVDVASKAGYGTRFPETKEFAWLRAHAHEYGFILRYPEGKSALTGLNYEPWHYRYVGAAAAAFGPNATLTVEEYLGGR
;
A
#
# COMPACT_ATOMS: atom_id res chain seq x y z
N MET A 1 13.31 -8.09 1.78
CA MET A 1 12.20 -8.05 0.81
C MET A 1 12.69 -7.92 -0.63
N LEU A 2 13.14 -6.74 -1.10
CA LEU A 2 13.49 -6.53 -2.52
C LEU A 2 14.56 -7.50 -3.07
N ALA A 3 15.61 -7.78 -2.28
CA ALA A 3 16.64 -8.73 -2.69
C ALA A 3 16.10 -10.17 -2.83
N ALA A 4 15.20 -10.59 -1.94
CA ALA A 4 14.56 -11.91 -2.02
C ALA A 4 13.61 -12.00 -3.21
N ALA A 5 12.76 -10.99 -3.41
CA ALA A 5 11.90 -10.89 -4.59
C ALA A 5 12.72 -11.02 -5.88
N LYS A 6 13.84 -10.30 -5.96
CA LYS A 6 14.72 -10.35 -7.12
C LYS A 6 15.35 -11.73 -7.32
N ALA A 7 15.74 -12.42 -6.25
CA ALA A 7 16.25 -13.79 -6.32
C ALA A 7 15.18 -14.76 -6.85
N ASP A 8 13.92 -14.54 -6.53
CA ASP A 8 12.77 -15.29 -7.04
C ASP A 8 12.27 -14.79 -8.42
N GLY A 9 13.02 -13.88 -9.04
CA GLY A 9 12.72 -13.35 -10.36
C GLY A 9 11.64 -12.27 -10.42
N ALA A 10 11.22 -11.69 -9.29
CA ALA A 10 10.31 -10.55 -9.19
C ALA A 10 11.08 -9.22 -8.97
N ASP A 11 11.07 -8.33 -9.96
CA ASP A 11 11.82 -7.06 -9.92
C ASP A 11 10.92 -5.90 -9.44
N ILE A 12 10.75 -5.81 -8.12
CA ILE A 12 9.93 -4.79 -7.47
C ILE A 12 10.67 -3.44 -7.46
N ILE A 13 9.98 -2.39 -7.90
CA ILE A 13 10.48 -1.01 -7.89
C ILE A 13 9.89 -0.28 -6.69
N TRP A 14 10.74 0.26 -5.82
CA TRP A 14 10.32 1.22 -4.80
C TRP A 14 10.12 2.60 -5.42
N ARG A 15 8.94 3.19 -5.23
CA ARG A 15 8.53 4.45 -5.85
C ARG A 15 8.48 5.58 -4.84
N VAL A 16 7.67 5.43 -3.79
CA VAL A 16 7.38 6.52 -2.84
C VAL A 16 7.42 5.99 -1.42
N GLY A 17 8.41 6.44 -0.64
CA GLY A 17 8.54 6.14 0.79
C GLY A 17 7.97 7.27 1.64
N TYR A 18 8.83 7.97 2.38
CA TYR A 18 8.41 9.12 3.19
C TYR A 18 7.85 10.27 2.34
N ARG A 19 6.75 10.87 2.80
CA ARG A 19 6.17 12.11 2.27
C ARG A 19 5.90 13.05 3.43
N SER A 20 6.36 14.30 3.36
CA SER A 20 6.18 15.25 4.45
C SER A 20 4.73 15.69 4.63
N TYR A 21 4.47 16.44 5.71
CA TYR A 21 3.16 17.06 5.93
C TYR A 21 2.77 17.99 4.79
N GLU A 22 3.70 18.86 4.40
CA GLU A 22 3.53 19.89 3.38
C GLU A 22 3.26 19.27 2.01
N ASN A 23 4.03 18.25 1.62
CA ASN A 23 3.82 17.56 0.35
C ASN A 23 2.47 16.83 0.30
N GLN A 24 1.98 16.30 1.43
CA GLN A 24 0.63 15.72 1.48
C GLN A 24 -0.44 16.80 1.40
N ALA A 25 -0.22 17.98 1.98
CA ALA A 25 -1.13 19.11 1.89
C ALA A 25 -1.26 19.61 0.45
N GLU A 26 -0.16 19.67 -0.29
CA GLU A 26 -0.17 19.95 -1.72
C GLU A 26 -0.95 18.89 -2.49
N LEU A 27 -0.63 17.60 -2.29
CA LEU A 27 -1.32 16.50 -2.99
C LEU A 27 -2.83 16.47 -2.71
N ALA A 28 -3.25 16.76 -1.47
CA ALA A 28 -4.66 16.82 -1.11
C ALA A 28 -5.37 18.05 -1.68
N ALA A 29 -4.66 19.16 -1.88
CA ALA A 29 -5.21 20.37 -2.51
C ALA A 29 -5.31 20.24 -4.04
N THR A 30 -4.40 19.47 -4.66
CA THR A 30 -4.34 19.24 -6.10
C THR A 30 -4.28 17.75 -6.43
N PRO A 31 -5.34 16.97 -6.09
CA PRO A 31 -5.35 15.55 -6.36
C PRO A 31 -5.29 15.28 -7.87
N PRO A 32 -4.71 14.14 -8.29
CA PRO A 32 -4.71 13.75 -9.69
C PRO A 32 -6.11 13.77 -10.29
N THR A 33 -6.25 14.44 -11.44
CA THR A 33 -7.56 14.74 -12.06
C THR A 33 -8.37 13.50 -12.42
N HIS A 34 -7.71 12.36 -12.64
CA HIS A 34 -8.37 11.10 -12.95
C HIS A 34 -9.11 10.48 -11.76
N TYR A 35 -8.91 10.96 -10.53
CA TYR A 35 -9.73 10.57 -9.39
C TYR A 35 -11.11 11.25 -9.38
N GLY A 36 -11.26 12.38 -10.06
CA GLY A 36 -12.52 13.11 -10.12
C GLY A 36 -13.07 13.44 -8.73
N ASP A 37 -14.39 13.30 -8.57
CA ASP A 37 -15.10 13.59 -7.33
C ASP A 37 -14.78 12.60 -6.19
N ASP A 38 -14.14 11.46 -6.51
CA ASP A 38 -13.78 10.41 -5.55
C ASP A 38 -12.39 10.59 -4.94
N ALA A 39 -11.72 11.73 -5.17
CA ALA A 39 -10.34 11.97 -4.74
C ALA A 39 -10.10 11.73 -3.23
N GLU A 40 -11.09 11.97 -2.37
CA GLU A 40 -11.00 11.71 -0.93
C GLU A 40 -10.81 10.24 -0.57
N TRP A 41 -11.21 9.32 -1.46
CA TRP A 41 -11.02 7.88 -1.29
C TRP A 41 -9.66 7.37 -1.77
N TYR A 42 -8.85 8.22 -2.41
CA TYR A 42 -7.51 7.86 -2.91
C TYR A 42 -6.40 8.74 -2.34
N VAL A 43 -6.76 9.89 -1.75
CA VAL A 43 -5.80 10.86 -1.22
C VAL A 43 -6.11 11.13 0.24
N ALA A 44 -5.27 10.59 1.11
CA ALA A 44 -5.35 10.85 2.55
C ALA A 44 -5.23 12.35 2.86
N ARG A 45 -5.94 12.81 3.90
CA ARG A 45 -5.76 14.18 4.40
C ARG A 45 -4.36 14.36 5.00
N PRO A 46 -3.82 15.59 5.01
CA PRO A 46 -2.55 15.87 5.69
C PRO A 46 -2.64 15.50 7.17
N GLY A 47 -1.63 14.79 7.70
CA GLY A 47 -1.63 14.24 9.05
C GLY A 47 -2.23 12.83 9.14
N GLN A 48 -2.85 12.33 8.08
CA GLN A 48 -3.51 11.02 8.03
C GLN A 48 -2.89 10.07 7.00
N SER A 49 -1.83 10.49 6.29
CA SER A 49 -1.11 9.64 5.36
C SER A 49 -0.07 8.78 6.07
N GLU A 50 -0.06 7.48 5.83
CA GLU A 50 0.95 6.59 6.40
C GLU A 50 2.38 6.86 5.88
N HIS A 51 2.51 7.51 4.71
CA HIS A 51 3.82 7.94 4.20
C HIS A 51 4.46 9.00 5.11
N GLN A 52 3.67 9.77 5.86
CA GLN A 52 4.18 10.74 6.83
C GLN A 52 4.80 10.06 8.05
N ALA A 53 4.37 8.85 8.38
CA ALA A 53 5.01 8.05 9.42
C ALA A 53 6.33 7.43 8.95
N GLY A 54 6.65 7.47 7.65
CA GLY A 54 7.81 6.78 7.07
C GLY A 54 7.70 5.26 7.13
N LEU A 55 6.51 4.72 7.35
CA LEU A 55 6.24 3.28 7.48
C LEU A 55 5.50 2.70 6.28
N ALA A 56 5.10 3.52 5.31
CA ALA A 56 4.46 3.09 4.09
C ALA A 56 5.38 3.21 2.88
N VAL A 57 5.12 2.37 1.89
CA VAL A 57 5.80 2.46 0.61
C VAL A 57 4.92 2.07 -0.55
N ASP A 58 4.95 2.90 -1.59
CA ASP A 58 4.36 2.58 -2.89
C ASP A 58 5.38 1.82 -3.73
N VAL A 59 4.94 0.70 -4.30
CA VAL A 59 5.72 -0.14 -5.21
C VAL A 59 5.17 -0.13 -6.63
N ALA A 60 5.99 -0.55 -7.58
CA ALA A 60 5.58 -0.84 -8.94
C ALA A 60 6.42 -1.98 -9.51
N SER A 61 6.16 -2.37 -10.75
CA SER A 61 7.10 -3.12 -11.57
C SER A 61 7.21 -2.52 -12.97
N LYS A 62 8.19 -2.98 -13.75
CA LYS A 62 8.29 -2.59 -15.16
C LYS A 62 7.09 -3.09 -15.99
N ALA A 63 6.45 -4.16 -15.55
CA ALA A 63 5.30 -4.77 -16.24
C ALA A 63 3.96 -4.11 -15.89
N GLY A 64 3.87 -3.40 -14.75
CA GLY A 64 2.63 -2.77 -14.33
C GLY A 64 2.81 -1.79 -13.16
N TYR A 65 1.99 -0.75 -13.17
CA TYR A 65 1.89 0.25 -12.11
C TYR A 65 0.43 0.58 -11.84
N GLY A 66 0.13 1.14 -10.67
CA GLY A 66 -1.23 1.51 -10.33
C GLY A 66 -2.18 0.32 -10.39
N THR A 67 -3.31 0.50 -11.06
CA THR A 67 -4.35 -0.52 -11.25
C THR A 67 -3.91 -1.73 -12.09
N ARG A 68 -2.82 -1.64 -12.85
CA ARG A 68 -2.24 -2.78 -13.58
C ARG A 68 -1.24 -3.59 -12.77
N PHE A 69 -0.78 -3.07 -11.63
CA PHE A 69 0.19 -3.78 -10.79
C PHE A 69 -0.30 -5.18 -10.35
N PRO A 70 -1.60 -5.42 -10.07
CA PRO A 70 -2.12 -6.76 -9.78
C PRO A 70 -1.87 -7.83 -10.84
N GLU A 71 -1.68 -7.44 -12.11
CA GLU A 71 -1.44 -8.36 -13.24
C GLU A 71 0.01 -8.88 -13.28
N THR A 72 0.87 -8.39 -12.38
CA THR A 72 2.30 -8.64 -12.40
C THR A 72 2.72 -9.77 -11.45
N LYS A 73 3.81 -10.45 -11.79
CA LYS A 73 4.44 -11.44 -10.89
C LYS A 73 4.98 -10.79 -9.61
N GLU A 74 5.36 -9.52 -9.66
CA GLU A 74 5.83 -8.76 -8.49
C GLU A 74 4.73 -8.57 -7.46
N PHE A 75 3.51 -8.27 -7.91
CA PHE A 75 2.36 -8.22 -7.03
C PHE A 75 2.04 -9.60 -6.45
N ALA A 76 2.03 -10.65 -7.27
CA ALA A 76 1.81 -12.01 -6.78
C ALA A 76 2.86 -12.42 -5.73
N TRP A 77 4.13 -12.08 -5.94
CA TRP A 77 5.20 -12.33 -4.99
C TRP A 77 4.99 -11.56 -3.68
N LEU A 78 4.64 -10.28 -3.75
CA LEU A 78 4.36 -9.48 -2.56
C LEU A 78 3.15 -10.01 -1.78
N ARG A 79 2.08 -10.42 -2.46
CA ARG A 79 0.91 -11.02 -1.81
C ARG A 79 1.27 -12.30 -1.06
N ALA A 80 2.21 -13.09 -1.58
CA ALA A 80 2.69 -14.29 -0.91
C ALA A 80 3.66 -13.98 0.24
N HIS A 81 4.59 -13.04 0.07
CA HIS A 81 5.79 -12.95 0.92
C HIS A 81 5.97 -11.66 1.71
N ALA A 82 5.23 -10.58 1.44
CA ALA A 82 5.47 -9.28 2.08
C ALA A 82 5.43 -9.36 3.61
N HIS A 83 4.52 -10.19 4.15
CA HIS A 83 4.33 -10.38 5.59
C HIS A 83 5.57 -10.94 6.30
N GLU A 84 6.38 -11.75 5.62
CA GLU A 84 7.64 -12.30 6.13
C GLU A 84 8.69 -11.20 6.40
N TYR A 85 8.52 -10.05 5.75
CA TYR A 85 9.39 -8.88 5.88
C TYR A 85 8.76 -7.76 6.72
N GLY A 86 7.64 -8.05 7.40
CA GLY A 86 6.92 -7.09 8.23
C GLY A 86 6.03 -6.13 7.44
N PHE A 87 5.78 -6.37 6.16
CA PHE A 87 4.92 -5.54 5.30
C PHE A 87 3.57 -6.22 5.02
N ILE A 88 2.53 -5.42 4.89
CA ILE A 88 1.19 -5.88 4.50
C ILE A 88 0.67 -5.06 3.33
N LEU A 89 -0.20 -5.65 2.51
CA LEU A 89 -1.04 -4.88 1.59
C LEU A 89 -2.03 -4.08 2.45
N ARG A 90 -1.88 -2.75 2.49
CA ARG A 90 -2.58 -1.93 3.48
C ARG A 90 -4.05 -1.71 3.17
N TYR A 91 -4.35 -1.55 1.88
CA TYR A 91 -5.67 -1.24 1.37
C TYR A 91 -6.10 -2.34 0.39
N PRO A 92 -6.57 -3.49 0.89
CA PRO A 92 -7.05 -4.59 0.05
C PRO A 92 -8.42 -4.27 -0.57
N GLU A 93 -8.76 -5.00 -1.64
CA GLU A 93 -10.02 -4.84 -2.36
C GLU A 93 -11.24 -5.14 -1.46
N GLY A 94 -12.31 -4.35 -1.62
CA GLY A 94 -13.57 -4.51 -0.87
C GLY A 94 -13.53 -4.06 0.60
N LYS A 95 -12.45 -3.40 1.04
CA LYS A 95 -12.27 -2.97 2.45
C LYS A 95 -12.29 -1.45 2.66
N SER A 96 -12.66 -0.67 1.65
CA SER A 96 -12.63 0.80 1.72
C SER A 96 -13.50 1.40 2.82
N ALA A 97 -14.65 0.78 3.12
CA ALA A 97 -15.51 1.20 4.22
C ALA A 97 -14.83 1.10 5.61
N LEU A 98 -13.84 0.22 5.76
CA LEU A 98 -13.08 0.04 6.99
C LEU A 98 -11.80 0.87 6.98
N THR A 99 -11.06 0.87 5.86
CA THR A 99 -9.76 1.52 5.77
C THR A 99 -9.84 3.02 5.49
N GLY A 100 -10.99 3.51 5.02
CA GLY A 100 -11.19 4.91 4.60
C GLY A 100 -10.56 5.26 3.27
N LEU A 101 -9.89 4.32 2.59
CA LEU A 101 -9.31 4.48 1.25
C LEU A 101 -9.63 3.28 0.37
N ASN A 102 -9.74 3.53 -0.93
CA ASN A 102 -10.00 2.53 -1.94
C ASN A 102 -8.82 1.55 -2.11
N TYR A 103 -9.04 0.53 -2.92
CA TYR A 103 -8.03 -0.49 -3.21
C TYR A 103 -6.76 0.13 -3.80
N GLU A 104 -5.63 -0.08 -3.14
CA GLU A 104 -4.32 0.37 -3.59
C GLU A 104 -3.33 -0.79 -3.62
N PRO A 105 -3.27 -1.56 -4.73
CA PRO A 105 -2.41 -2.73 -4.83
C PRO A 105 -0.91 -2.45 -4.68
N TRP A 106 -0.52 -1.19 -4.83
CA TRP A 106 0.85 -0.72 -4.74
C TRP A 106 1.25 -0.29 -3.32
N HIS A 107 0.31 -0.03 -2.40
CA HIS A 107 0.62 0.55 -1.09
C HIS A 107 0.86 -0.54 -0.05
N TYR A 108 2.11 -0.64 0.43
CA TYR A 108 2.51 -1.59 1.46
C TYR A 108 2.91 -0.88 2.75
N ARG A 109 2.36 -1.35 3.87
CA ARG A 109 2.60 -0.78 5.20
C ARG A 109 3.49 -1.69 6.04
N TYR A 110 4.56 -1.15 6.61
CA TYR A 110 5.35 -1.84 7.61
C TYR A 110 4.64 -1.84 8.97
N VAL A 111 4.44 -3.05 9.52
CA VAL A 111 3.87 -3.31 10.84
C VAL A 111 4.77 -4.22 11.70
N GLY A 112 5.97 -4.55 11.19
CA GLY A 112 6.94 -5.39 11.89
C GLY A 112 6.40 -6.80 12.16
N ALA A 113 6.67 -7.34 13.35
CA ALA A 113 6.28 -8.70 13.71
C ALA A 113 4.76 -8.97 13.65
N ALA A 114 3.93 -7.93 13.77
CA ALA A 114 2.48 -8.06 13.66
C ALA A 114 2.04 -8.55 12.27
N ALA A 115 2.88 -8.40 11.23
CA ALA A 115 2.57 -8.85 9.88
C ALA A 115 2.32 -10.37 9.82
N ALA A 116 2.89 -11.14 10.75
CA ALA A 116 2.64 -12.58 10.86
C ALA A 116 1.15 -12.94 11.05
N ALA A 117 0.35 -12.04 11.64
CA ALA A 117 -1.10 -12.26 11.81
C ALA A 117 -1.90 -12.10 10.50
N PHE A 118 -1.34 -11.44 9.49
CA PHE A 118 -1.98 -11.23 8.20
C PHE A 118 -1.73 -12.44 7.29
N GLY A 119 -0.46 -12.86 7.18
CA GLY A 119 -0.07 -14.03 6.40
C GLY A 119 -0.14 -13.83 4.88
N PRO A 120 0.02 -14.91 4.10
CA PRO A 120 -0.02 -14.86 2.64
C PRO A 120 -1.45 -14.58 2.14
N ASN A 121 -1.55 -13.74 1.09
CA ASN A 121 -2.80 -13.36 0.42
C ASN A 121 -3.87 -12.71 1.32
N ALA A 122 -3.48 -12.23 2.50
CA ALA A 122 -4.37 -11.63 3.48
C ALA A 122 -5.29 -10.55 2.90
N THR A 123 -6.52 -10.50 3.41
CA THR A 123 -7.47 -9.38 3.26
C THR A 123 -7.83 -8.73 4.59
N LEU A 124 -7.23 -9.22 5.69
CA LEU A 124 -7.32 -8.63 7.02
C LEU A 124 -6.75 -7.21 6.97
N THR A 125 -7.49 -6.24 7.50
CA THR A 125 -7.00 -4.85 7.61
C THR A 125 -6.36 -4.58 8.97
N VAL A 126 -5.65 -3.46 9.09
CA VAL A 126 -5.11 -3.00 10.38
C VAL A 126 -6.25 -2.68 11.34
N GLU A 127 -7.34 -2.11 10.84
CA GLU A 127 -8.53 -1.79 11.62
C GLU A 127 -9.14 -3.04 12.23
N GLU A 128 -9.35 -4.09 11.42
CA GLU A 128 -9.87 -5.37 11.90
C GLU A 128 -8.92 -6.04 12.89
N TYR A 129 -7.60 -6.01 12.62
CA TYR A 129 -6.58 -6.56 13.52
C TYR A 129 -6.58 -5.88 14.90
N LEU A 130 -6.77 -4.56 14.94
CA LEU A 130 -6.81 -3.79 16.18
C LEU A 130 -8.18 -3.85 16.90
N GLY A 131 -9.16 -4.54 16.32
CA GLY A 131 -10.52 -4.64 16.87
C GLY A 131 -11.37 -3.38 16.65
N GLY A 132 -10.96 -2.51 15.71
CA GLY A 132 -11.78 -1.40 15.25
C GLY A 132 -12.97 -1.91 14.44
N ARG A 133 -14.16 -1.39 14.75
CA ARG A 133 -15.41 -1.62 14.00
C ARG A 133 -15.61 -0.54 12.96
#